data_AF-A0A7C5ICF1-F1
#
_entry.id   AF-A0A7C5ICF1-F1
#
_cell.length_a   1.000
_cell.length_b   1.000
_cell.length_c   1.000
_cell.angle_alpha   90.00
_cell.angle_beta   90.00
_cell.angle_gamma   90.00
#
_symmetry.space_group_name_H-M   'P 1'
#
loop_
_entity.id
_entity.type
_entity.pdbx_description
1 polymer ?
#
loop_
_entity_poly.entity_id
_entity_poly.type
_entity_poly.pdbx_seq_one_letter_code
_entity_poly.pdbx_strand_id
1 'polypeptide(L)'
;MRHIRGTRVRFEPMYLTMTPRGRPLWGPAPDAYVTSSDEGPGGAGPYLAARYSAPGISWGAPRPTGCMICLELWLTGGAVIHMEPSTQNGLDSMDVALASRLCAMASEANPGWVSGADTFLAVALASRAMHRGFVCLDLLALGSGALLDQDEVRLPDPETLVKALGPLCRRSDEGRNTPLVLDLSSGRPKLYLDRYWRYECTVFEEAKARIASGAADFAAEALARLLPGNEPLHNAAMTCASRRFSLLSTGDWTARVLAGTILALLPRHPDLRIRILASTGRGAAQMRKDLIEALAPVWSDREAMPVATGTFHDGPSGGQFFEDDVVVVGDASALDIRAMARLLERVPRRARLVLVGDRNHLASPVCGTVFRDLFDALSGSGAA
;
A
#
# COMPACT_ATOMS: atom_id res chain seq x y z
N MET A 1 -5.34 -0.44 -6.03
CA MET A 1 -5.01 0.87 -6.65
C MET A 1 -5.46 1.08 -8.12
N ARG A 2 -6.75 0.92 -8.50
CA ARG A 2 -7.24 1.47 -9.79
C ARG A 2 -7.83 2.87 -9.70
N HIS A 3 -8.06 3.41 -8.50
CA HIS A 3 -8.37 4.84 -8.41
C HIS A 3 -7.24 5.69 -9.04
N ILE A 4 -5.97 5.32 -8.85
CA ILE A 4 -4.84 5.98 -9.52
C ILE A 4 -4.72 5.57 -11.01
N ARG A 5 -4.97 4.31 -11.38
CA ARG A 5 -4.84 3.83 -12.77
C ARG A 5 -6.05 4.12 -13.69
N GLY A 6 -7.18 4.59 -13.16
CA GLY A 6 -8.45 4.71 -13.89
C GLY A 6 -8.80 6.14 -14.34
N THR A 7 -8.08 7.15 -13.88
CA THR A 7 -8.35 8.54 -14.26
C THR A 7 -7.43 8.91 -15.43
N ARG A 8 -7.95 8.96 -16.67
CA ARG A 8 -7.24 9.53 -17.83
C ARG A 8 -7.09 11.05 -17.64
N VAL A 9 -6.15 11.44 -16.80
CA VAL A 9 -5.56 12.78 -16.86
C VAL A 9 -4.44 12.66 -17.89
N ARG A 10 -4.46 13.49 -18.94
CA ARG A 10 -3.33 13.55 -19.89
C ARG A 10 -2.11 14.05 -19.12
N PHE A 11 -1.15 13.16 -18.90
CA PHE A 11 0.13 13.47 -18.31
C PHE A 11 1.15 13.57 -19.46
N GLU A 12 1.96 14.63 -19.47
CA GLU A 12 3.26 14.60 -20.11
C GLU A 12 4.27 14.05 -19.08
N PRO A 13 4.78 12.82 -19.22
CA PRO A 13 5.68 12.23 -18.25
C PRO A 13 7.11 12.31 -18.76
N MET A 14 7.96 13.04 -18.04
CA MET A 14 9.40 12.83 -18.10
C MET A 14 9.84 12.22 -16.76
N TYR A 15 10.20 10.94 -16.78
CA TYR A 15 10.82 10.27 -15.64
C TYR A 15 12.31 10.08 -15.89
N LEU A 16 13.10 10.35 -14.88
CA LEU A 16 14.54 10.11 -14.88
C LEU A 16 14.83 8.93 -13.94
N THR A 17 15.34 7.83 -14.50
CA THR A 17 15.94 6.75 -13.70
C THR A 17 17.44 6.73 -13.95
N MET A 18 18.22 6.72 -12.86
CA MET A 18 19.68 6.60 -12.91
C MET A 18 20.07 5.22 -12.40
N THR A 19 20.91 4.52 -13.16
CA THR A 19 21.54 3.28 -12.69
C THR A 19 22.45 3.56 -11.48
N PRO A 20 22.83 2.55 -10.69
CA PRO A 20 23.82 2.69 -9.61
C PRO A 20 25.19 3.25 -10.05
N ARG A 21 25.45 3.31 -11.37
CA ARG A 21 26.65 3.89 -11.99
C ARG A 21 26.41 5.25 -12.66
N GLY A 22 25.29 5.91 -12.38
CA GLY A 22 25.01 7.26 -12.84
C GLY A 22 24.68 7.40 -14.33
N ARG A 23 24.32 6.33 -15.04
CA ARG A 23 23.85 6.40 -16.44
C ARG A 23 22.33 6.54 -16.50
N PRO A 24 21.78 7.46 -17.32
CA PRO A 24 20.35 7.61 -17.53
C PRO A 24 19.82 6.47 -18.42
N LEU A 25 18.66 5.91 -18.05
CA LEU A 25 17.88 5.02 -18.90
C LEU A 25 16.65 5.78 -19.41
N TRP A 26 16.52 5.87 -20.74
CA TRP A 26 15.33 6.33 -21.45
C TRP A 26 14.67 5.12 -22.11
N GLY A 27 13.39 4.87 -21.82
CA GLY A 27 12.61 3.82 -22.52
C GLY A 27 11.57 3.13 -21.63
N PRO A 28 10.61 2.39 -22.24
CA PRO A 28 9.65 1.59 -21.49
C PRO A 28 10.39 0.59 -20.61
N ALA A 29 9.77 0.21 -19.48
CA ALA A 29 10.29 -0.83 -18.60
C ALA A 29 10.74 -2.04 -19.44
N PRO A 30 11.98 -2.55 -19.28
CA PRO A 30 12.38 -3.72 -20.03
C PRO A 30 11.46 -4.87 -19.62
N ASP A 31 10.81 -5.48 -20.61
CA ASP A 31 10.12 -6.75 -20.44
C ASP A 31 11.07 -7.71 -19.74
N ALA A 32 10.62 -8.28 -18.63
CA ALA A 32 11.31 -9.38 -18.00
C ALA A 32 11.37 -10.52 -19.03
N TYR A 33 12.55 -10.73 -19.61
CA TYR A 33 12.86 -11.91 -20.39
C TYR A 33 12.62 -13.14 -19.51
N VAL A 34 11.53 -13.85 -19.76
CA VAL A 34 11.39 -15.25 -19.38
C VAL A 34 12.21 -16.03 -20.39
N THR A 35 13.43 -16.41 -20.01
CA THR A 35 14.17 -17.44 -20.74
C THR A 35 13.48 -18.78 -20.46
N SER A 36 12.72 -19.26 -21.42
CA SER A 36 12.26 -20.64 -21.48
C SER A 36 13.46 -21.57 -21.69
N SER A 37 13.75 -22.42 -20.73
CA SER A 37 14.55 -23.63 -20.95
C SER A 37 13.61 -24.83 -20.97
N ASP A 38 13.37 -25.33 -22.18
CA ASP A 38 12.86 -26.67 -22.48
C ASP A 38 13.75 -27.73 -21.82
N GLU A 39 13.15 -28.64 -21.04
CA GLU A 39 13.54 -30.06 -20.99
C GLU A 39 12.31 -30.94 -20.67
N GLY A 40 11.71 -31.51 -21.73
CA GLY A 40 11.40 -32.94 -21.91
C GLY A 40 10.35 -33.67 -21.03
N PRO A 41 9.63 -34.68 -21.59
CA PRO A 41 8.41 -35.25 -20.99
C PRO A 41 8.62 -36.65 -20.36
N GLY A 42 7.75 -37.02 -19.41
CA GLY A 42 7.51 -38.43 -19.08
C GLY A 42 6.98 -38.69 -17.68
N GLY A 43 5.92 -39.52 -17.58
CA GLY A 43 5.60 -40.25 -16.34
C GLY A 43 4.12 -40.30 -15.98
N ALA A 44 3.51 -41.47 -16.12
CA ALA A 44 2.09 -41.72 -15.92
C ALA A 44 1.69 -42.07 -14.47
N GLY A 45 0.51 -41.58 -14.05
CA GLY A 45 -0.48 -42.23 -13.15
C GLY A 45 -0.11 -42.50 -11.67
N PRO A 46 -1.06 -42.99 -10.84
CA PRO A 46 -2.45 -43.36 -11.13
C PRO A 46 -3.53 -42.81 -10.16
N TYR A 47 -4.78 -43.07 -10.56
CA TYR A 47 -6.05 -42.89 -9.86
C TYR A 47 -6.12 -43.45 -8.43
N LEU A 48 -6.93 -42.82 -7.57
CA LEU A 48 -7.69 -43.52 -6.53
C LEU A 48 -9.01 -42.80 -6.20
N ALA A 49 -10.11 -43.45 -6.54
CA ALA A 49 -11.47 -43.10 -6.17
C ALA A 49 -11.83 -43.79 -4.83
N ALA A 50 -12.58 -43.13 -3.96
CA ALA A 50 -13.27 -43.81 -2.86
C ALA A 50 -14.64 -43.18 -2.55
N ARG A 51 -15.63 -44.08 -2.42
CA ARG A 51 -17.08 -43.86 -2.30
C ARG A 51 -17.51 -43.51 -0.87
N TYR A 52 -18.62 -42.77 -0.80
CA TYR A 52 -19.38 -42.39 0.39
C TYR A 52 -20.15 -43.55 1.06
N SER A 53 -20.28 -43.51 2.40
CA SER A 53 -21.40 -44.07 3.16
C SER A 53 -21.51 -43.44 4.57
N ALA A 54 -22.73 -43.09 4.99
CA ALA A 54 -23.14 -42.60 6.33
C ALA A 54 -23.97 -43.72 7.03
N PRO A 55 -24.37 -43.74 8.34
CA PRO A 55 -24.86 -42.60 9.18
C PRO A 55 -24.65 -42.67 10.74
N GLY A 56 -25.14 -41.66 11.50
CA GLY A 56 -25.56 -41.80 12.93
C GLY A 56 -25.14 -40.68 13.92
N ILE A 57 -26.10 -40.03 14.61
CA ILE A 57 -25.89 -38.95 15.63
C ILE A 57 -26.20 -39.47 17.05
N SER A 58 -25.42 -39.05 18.05
CA SER A 58 -25.85 -39.01 19.47
C SER A 58 -25.15 -37.88 20.24
N TRP A 59 -25.84 -37.26 21.21
CA TRP A 59 -25.41 -36.09 22.00
C TRP A 59 -24.89 -36.49 23.40
N GLY A 60 -23.85 -35.81 23.90
CA GLY A 60 -23.35 -35.94 25.29
C GLY A 60 -22.84 -34.60 25.86
N ALA A 61 -23.32 -34.25 27.07
CA ALA A 61 -23.07 -33.00 27.80
C ALA A 61 -21.69 -32.95 28.51
N PRO A 62 -21.21 -31.76 28.95
CA PRO A 62 -19.79 -31.46 29.10
C PRO A 62 -19.23 -31.74 30.50
N ARG A 63 -17.92 -32.02 30.60
CA ARG A 63 -17.16 -31.94 31.85
C ARG A 63 -15.73 -31.41 31.67
N PRO A 64 -15.14 -30.85 32.74
CA PRO A 64 -14.31 -29.65 32.66
C PRO A 64 -12.82 -29.94 32.89
N THR A 65 -11.93 -29.28 32.14
CA THR A 65 -10.68 -28.62 32.60
C THR A 65 -9.81 -28.22 31.41
N GLY A 66 -9.39 -26.94 31.37
CA GLY A 66 -8.34 -26.42 30.48
C GLY A 66 -8.88 -25.78 29.20
N CYS A 67 -8.87 -24.44 29.14
CA CYS A 67 -9.37 -23.64 28.00
C CYS A 67 -8.76 -24.02 26.64
N MET A 68 -9.43 -24.91 25.92
CA MET A 68 -9.49 -24.94 24.45
C MET A 68 -10.85 -24.40 24.06
N ILE A 69 -10.89 -23.26 23.36
CA ILE A 69 -12.11 -22.83 22.67
C ILE A 69 -12.13 -23.60 21.34
N CYS A 70 -12.64 -24.83 21.37
CA CYS A 70 -13.03 -25.54 20.15
C CYS A 70 -14.33 -24.90 19.64
N LEU A 71 -14.23 -24.14 18.54
CA LEU A 71 -15.41 -23.61 17.85
C LEU A 71 -15.99 -24.72 16.96
N GLU A 72 -16.87 -25.55 17.52
CA GLU A 72 -17.68 -26.49 16.72
C GLU A 72 -18.80 -25.72 16.00
N LEU A 73 -18.60 -25.43 14.72
CA LEU A 73 -19.66 -24.98 13.81
C LEU A 73 -20.49 -26.20 13.39
N TRP A 74 -21.70 -26.33 13.96
CA TRP A 74 -22.65 -27.39 13.59
C TRP A 74 -23.26 -27.11 12.22
N LEU A 75 -22.76 -27.82 11.20
CA LEU A 75 -23.29 -27.82 9.83
C LEU A 75 -24.43 -28.84 9.72
N THR A 76 -25.65 -28.39 9.41
CA THR A 76 -26.69 -29.29 8.90
C THR A 76 -26.32 -29.72 7.47
N GLY A 77 -25.59 -30.83 7.37
CA GLY A 77 -25.32 -31.49 6.09
C GLY A 77 -23.84 -31.65 5.72
N GLY A 78 -23.05 -32.31 6.58
CA GLY A 78 -21.99 -33.22 6.14
C GLY A 78 -20.72 -32.64 5.50
N ALA A 79 -19.99 -31.82 6.25
CA ALA A 79 -18.51 -31.77 6.23
C ALA A 79 -18.04 -30.87 7.38
N VAL A 80 -17.69 -31.43 8.54
CA VAL A 80 -17.10 -30.66 9.64
C VAL A 80 -15.70 -30.23 9.20
N ILE A 81 -15.49 -28.94 8.91
CA ILE A 81 -14.14 -28.40 8.85
C ILE A 81 -13.69 -28.21 10.29
N HIS A 82 -12.96 -29.19 10.82
CA HIS A 82 -12.22 -29.03 12.06
C HIS A 82 -11.09 -28.02 11.83
N MET A 83 -11.39 -26.75 12.07
CA MET A 83 -10.39 -25.70 12.13
C MET A 83 -9.80 -25.71 13.54
N GLU A 84 -8.83 -26.60 13.79
CA GLU A 84 -7.97 -26.40 14.96
C GLU A 84 -7.26 -25.05 14.80
N PRO A 85 -7.09 -24.24 15.87
CA PRO A 85 -6.31 -23.01 15.84
C PRO A 85 -4.79 -23.26 15.70
N SER A 86 -4.40 -24.35 15.04
CA SER A 86 -3.02 -24.64 14.70
C SER A 86 -2.67 -23.96 13.38
N THR A 87 -1.42 -23.53 13.25
CA THR A 87 -0.82 -22.92 12.05
C THR A 87 -0.83 -23.82 10.80
N GLN A 88 -1.46 -25.00 10.88
CA GLN A 88 -1.45 -26.02 9.83
C GLN A 88 -2.45 -25.76 8.70
N ASN A 89 -3.48 -24.92 8.88
CA ASN A 89 -4.53 -24.67 7.87
C ASN A 89 -4.40 -23.34 7.11
N GLY A 90 -3.25 -22.67 7.18
CA GLY A 90 -3.00 -21.43 6.43
C GLY A 90 -3.74 -20.18 6.92
N LEU A 91 -4.63 -20.27 7.91
CA LEU A 91 -5.27 -19.15 8.61
C LEU A 91 -4.72 -19.04 10.04
N ASP A 92 -4.47 -17.82 10.50
CA ASP A 92 -3.99 -17.58 11.86
C ASP A 92 -5.15 -17.34 12.85
N SER A 93 -4.85 -17.46 14.15
CA SER A 93 -5.85 -17.35 15.22
C SER A 93 -6.59 -16.00 15.21
N MET A 94 -5.93 -14.94 14.74
CA MET A 94 -6.53 -13.62 14.59
C MET A 94 -7.56 -13.59 13.46
N ASP A 95 -7.30 -14.26 12.32
CA ASP A 95 -8.25 -14.35 11.20
C ASP A 95 -9.52 -15.08 11.63
N VAL A 96 -9.35 -16.22 12.31
CA VAL A 96 -10.45 -17.03 12.83
C VAL A 96 -11.26 -16.25 13.85
N ALA A 97 -10.60 -15.55 14.78
CA ALA A 97 -11.27 -14.76 15.80
C ALA A 97 -12.05 -13.57 15.20
N LEU A 98 -11.46 -12.84 14.25
CA LEU A 98 -12.12 -11.73 13.56
C LEU A 98 -13.34 -12.21 12.77
N ALA A 99 -13.19 -13.28 11.99
CA ALA A 99 -14.28 -13.88 11.23
C ALA A 99 -15.42 -14.36 12.12
N SER A 100 -15.09 -15.11 13.19
CA SER A 100 -16.08 -15.57 14.18
C SER A 100 -16.86 -14.40 14.78
N ARG A 101 -16.15 -13.34 15.21
CA ARG A 101 -16.76 -12.21 15.88
C ARG A 101 -17.66 -11.40 14.95
N LEU A 102 -17.22 -11.12 13.73
CA LEU A 102 -18.02 -10.37 12.75
C LEU A 102 -19.26 -11.15 12.33
N CYS A 103 -19.14 -12.45 12.05
CA CYS A 103 -20.27 -13.32 11.72
C CYS A 103 -21.32 -13.38 12.84
N ALA A 104 -20.88 -13.52 14.10
CA ALA A 104 -21.76 -13.52 15.26
C ALA A 104 -22.50 -12.17 15.40
N MET A 105 -21.76 -11.05 15.37
CA MET A 105 -22.35 -9.71 15.48
C MET A 105 -23.35 -9.41 14.36
N ALA A 106 -23.07 -9.85 13.12
CA ALA A 106 -23.98 -9.64 12.02
C ALA A 106 -25.24 -10.51 12.10
N SER A 107 -25.13 -11.74 12.59
CA SER A 107 -26.29 -12.62 12.81
C SER A 107 -27.18 -12.09 13.94
N GLU A 108 -26.58 -11.57 15.03
CA GLU A 108 -27.30 -10.91 16.13
C GLU A 108 -28.02 -9.64 15.64
N ALA A 109 -27.37 -8.83 14.80
CA ALA A 109 -27.93 -7.57 14.31
C ALA A 109 -28.98 -7.71 13.20
N ASN A 110 -29.07 -8.88 12.54
CA ASN A 110 -29.95 -9.09 11.39
C ASN A 110 -30.78 -10.38 11.55
N PRO A 111 -31.91 -10.33 12.30
CA PRO A 111 -32.77 -11.49 12.50
C PRO A 111 -33.25 -12.06 11.15
N GLY A 112 -32.94 -13.34 10.88
CA GLY A 112 -33.26 -14.02 9.63
C GLY A 112 -32.09 -14.16 8.66
N TRP A 113 -30.95 -13.53 8.93
CA TRP A 113 -29.69 -13.82 8.26
C TRP A 113 -28.80 -14.69 9.16
N VAL A 114 -28.24 -15.76 8.59
CA VAL A 114 -27.33 -16.67 9.29
C VAL A 114 -26.02 -16.70 8.53
N SER A 115 -24.92 -16.43 9.23
CA SER A 115 -23.58 -16.56 8.64
C SER A 115 -23.28 -18.02 8.29
N GLY A 116 -22.88 -18.27 7.05
CA GLY A 116 -22.45 -19.59 6.57
C GLY A 116 -20.93 -19.75 6.56
N ALA A 117 -20.47 -20.95 6.15
CA ALA A 117 -19.04 -21.25 5.99
C ALA A 117 -18.35 -20.29 5.00
N ASP A 118 -19.00 -19.98 3.88
CA ASP A 118 -18.47 -19.07 2.86
C ASP A 118 -18.31 -17.63 3.38
N THR A 119 -19.25 -17.16 4.21
CA THR A 119 -19.17 -15.86 4.88
C THR A 119 -17.95 -15.80 5.79
N PHE A 120 -17.79 -16.83 6.63
CA PHE A 120 -16.66 -16.94 7.54
C PHE A 120 -15.33 -16.94 6.77
N LEU A 121 -15.24 -17.77 5.73
CA LEU A 121 -14.04 -17.91 4.91
C LEU A 121 -13.68 -16.60 4.21
N ALA A 122 -14.65 -15.88 3.62
CA ALA A 122 -14.40 -14.60 2.98
C ALA A 122 -13.84 -13.55 3.95
N VAL A 123 -14.36 -13.49 5.19
CA VAL A 123 -13.86 -12.58 6.22
C VAL A 123 -12.45 -12.99 6.67
N ALA A 124 -12.22 -14.28 6.90
CA ALA A 124 -10.92 -14.81 7.32
C ALA A 124 -9.84 -14.56 6.25
N LEU A 125 -10.15 -14.79 4.97
CA LEU A 125 -9.23 -14.53 3.85
C LEU A 125 -8.94 -13.04 3.67
N ALA A 126 -9.92 -12.16 3.90
CA ALA A 126 -9.70 -10.72 3.87
C ALA A 126 -8.74 -10.28 5.01
N SER A 127 -8.86 -10.89 6.18
CA SER A 127 -7.93 -10.70 7.31
C SER A 127 -6.53 -11.25 6.99
N ARG A 128 -6.45 -12.48 6.47
CA ARG A 128 -5.19 -13.13 6.08
C ARG A 128 -4.42 -12.33 5.05
N ALA A 129 -5.12 -11.82 4.03
CA ALA A 129 -4.53 -10.95 3.01
C ALA A 129 -3.84 -9.74 3.65
N MET A 130 -4.44 -9.14 4.68
CA MET A 130 -3.84 -8.03 5.42
C MET A 130 -2.57 -8.45 6.18
N HIS A 131 -2.59 -9.59 6.88
CA HIS A 131 -1.41 -10.10 7.58
C HIS A 131 -0.26 -10.47 6.63
N ARG A 132 -0.59 -10.82 5.37
CA ARG A 132 0.39 -11.04 4.30
C ARG A 132 0.89 -9.76 3.62
N GLY A 133 0.44 -8.58 4.07
CA GLY A 133 0.89 -7.28 3.55
C GLY A 133 0.05 -6.72 2.40
N PHE A 134 -1.03 -7.39 2.00
CA PHE A 134 -1.96 -6.86 0.99
C PHE A 134 -2.94 -5.87 1.63
N VAL A 135 -3.33 -4.81 0.90
CA VAL A 135 -4.35 -3.85 1.38
C VAL A 135 -5.78 -4.41 1.20
N CYS A 136 -5.94 -5.36 0.29
CA CYS A 136 -7.21 -5.99 -0.05
C CYS A 136 -7.01 -7.39 -0.58
N LEU A 137 -8.08 -8.17 -0.56
CA LEU A 137 -8.18 -9.45 -1.21
C LEU A 137 -8.68 -9.29 -2.66
N ASP A 138 -7.85 -9.62 -3.66
CA ASP A 138 -8.32 -9.80 -5.05
C ASP A 138 -8.99 -11.17 -5.16
N LEU A 139 -10.33 -11.19 -5.24
CA LEU A 139 -11.08 -12.43 -5.19
C LEU A 139 -10.82 -13.31 -6.42
N LEU A 140 -10.42 -12.75 -7.57
CA LEU A 140 -10.06 -13.55 -8.74
C LEU A 140 -8.68 -14.22 -8.58
N ALA A 141 -7.82 -13.70 -7.71
CA ALA A 141 -6.50 -14.28 -7.45
C ALA A 141 -6.56 -15.48 -6.48
N LEU A 142 -7.70 -15.73 -5.83
CA LEU A 142 -7.88 -16.83 -4.87
C LEU A 142 -7.54 -18.21 -5.44
N GLY A 143 -7.85 -18.45 -6.72
CA GLY A 143 -7.57 -19.73 -7.39
C GLY A 143 -6.08 -20.07 -7.51
N SER A 144 -5.18 -19.16 -7.15
CA SER A 144 -3.73 -19.40 -7.16
C SER A 144 -3.17 -20.02 -5.87
N GLY A 145 -3.98 -20.23 -4.82
CA GLY A 145 -3.54 -20.84 -3.54
C GLY A 145 -2.62 -19.96 -2.68
N ALA A 146 -2.16 -18.80 -3.18
CA ALA A 146 -1.11 -17.98 -2.58
C ALA A 146 -1.35 -17.47 -1.14
N LEU A 147 -2.57 -17.57 -0.61
CA LEU A 147 -2.91 -17.08 0.74
C LEU A 147 -2.96 -18.16 1.81
N LEU A 148 -3.09 -19.44 1.44
CA LEU A 148 -3.40 -20.52 2.37
C LEU A 148 -2.26 -21.49 2.64
N ASP A 149 -1.04 -21.25 2.13
CA ASP A 149 0.13 -22.13 2.29
C ASP A 149 -0.15 -23.62 1.98
N GLN A 150 -1.21 -23.90 1.23
CA GLN A 150 -1.68 -25.23 0.88
C GLN A 150 -2.12 -25.26 -0.57
N ASP A 151 -1.62 -26.26 -1.30
CA ASP A 151 -1.85 -26.40 -2.75
C ASP A 151 -3.22 -27.04 -3.10
N GLU A 152 -3.93 -27.60 -2.11
CA GLU A 152 -5.13 -28.43 -2.36
C GLU A 152 -6.44 -27.93 -1.69
N VAL A 153 -6.53 -26.65 -1.32
CA VAL A 153 -7.80 -26.10 -0.81
C VAL A 153 -8.67 -25.63 -1.97
N ARG A 154 -9.77 -26.35 -2.25
CA ARG A 154 -10.78 -25.90 -3.20
C ARG A 154 -11.60 -24.76 -2.60
N LEU A 155 -11.28 -23.54 -3.03
CA LEU A 155 -12.01 -22.34 -2.60
C LEU A 155 -13.33 -22.17 -3.38
N PRO A 156 -14.39 -21.65 -2.73
CA PRO A 156 -15.60 -21.24 -3.43
C PRO A 156 -15.28 -20.19 -4.48
N ASP A 157 -16.10 -20.12 -5.53
CA ASP A 157 -15.93 -19.11 -6.55
C ASP A 157 -16.18 -17.69 -5.98
N PRO A 158 -15.59 -16.65 -6.58
CA PRO A 158 -15.70 -15.27 -6.12
C PRO A 158 -17.14 -14.77 -5.98
N GLU A 159 -18.07 -15.20 -6.85
CA GLU A 159 -19.46 -14.75 -6.76
C GLU A 159 -20.17 -15.37 -5.56
N THR A 160 -19.92 -16.66 -5.30
CA THR A 160 -20.43 -17.36 -4.12
C THR A 160 -19.97 -16.67 -2.83
N LEU A 161 -18.67 -16.37 -2.72
CA LEU A 161 -18.14 -15.62 -1.57
C LEU A 161 -18.81 -14.24 -1.41
N VAL A 162 -18.93 -13.48 -2.50
CA VAL A 162 -19.56 -12.15 -2.47
C VAL A 162 -21.02 -12.22 -2.05
N LYS A 163 -21.80 -13.16 -2.59
CA LYS A 163 -23.21 -13.36 -2.24
C LYS A 163 -23.37 -13.73 -0.76
N ALA A 164 -22.46 -14.56 -0.23
CA ALA A 164 -22.50 -15.00 1.16
C ALA A 164 -22.22 -13.90 2.19
N LEU A 165 -21.57 -12.79 1.80
CA LEU A 165 -21.22 -11.71 2.74
C LEU A 165 -22.43 -10.94 3.29
N GLY A 166 -23.54 -10.88 2.54
CA GLY A 166 -24.80 -10.27 2.99
C GLY A 166 -24.62 -8.91 3.69
N PRO A 167 -25.08 -8.74 4.95
CA PRO A 167 -25.04 -7.47 5.68
C PRO A 167 -23.64 -7.05 6.15
N LEU A 168 -22.64 -7.94 6.11
CA LEU A 168 -21.26 -7.61 6.51
C LEU A 168 -20.52 -6.77 5.47
N CYS A 169 -21.01 -6.75 4.23
CA CYS A 169 -20.34 -6.11 3.11
C CYS A 169 -21.25 -5.10 2.42
N ARG A 170 -20.63 -4.01 1.99
CA ARG A 170 -21.24 -3.03 1.10
C ARG A 170 -20.39 -2.86 -0.14
N ARG A 171 -20.98 -2.36 -1.22
CA ARG A 171 -20.18 -1.90 -2.35
C ARG A 171 -19.49 -0.57 -2.05
N SER A 172 -18.36 -0.30 -2.69
CA SER A 172 -17.57 0.92 -2.49
C SER A 172 -18.34 2.22 -2.84
N ASP A 173 -19.39 2.13 -3.66
CA ASP A 173 -20.30 3.22 -4.05
C ASP A 173 -21.49 3.41 -3.08
N GLU A 174 -21.64 2.57 -2.06
CA GLU A 174 -22.72 2.65 -1.08
C GLU A 174 -22.31 3.43 0.19
N GLY A 175 -23.22 4.28 0.69
CA GLY A 175 -23.03 5.08 1.90
C GLY A 175 -23.25 4.35 3.23
N ARG A 176 -23.43 3.01 3.22
CA ARG A 176 -23.63 2.21 4.44
C ARG A 176 -22.31 2.10 5.23
N ASN A 177 -22.38 1.80 6.52
CA ASN A 177 -21.19 1.50 7.32
C ASN A 177 -21.16 0.01 7.65
N THR A 178 -20.23 -0.71 7.05
CA THR A 178 -20.08 -2.17 7.15
C THR A 178 -18.61 -2.51 7.42
N PRO A 179 -18.30 -3.64 8.06
CA PRO A 179 -16.92 -4.03 8.34
C PRO A 179 -16.13 -4.38 7.06
N LEU A 180 -16.82 -4.79 6.00
CA LEU A 180 -16.22 -5.11 4.71
C LEU A 180 -16.70 -4.19 3.60
N VAL A 181 -15.84 -3.95 2.62
CA VAL A 181 -16.14 -3.20 1.39
C VAL A 181 -15.74 -4.03 0.18
N LEU A 182 -16.67 -4.19 -0.76
CA LEU A 182 -16.42 -4.75 -2.07
C LEU A 182 -16.22 -3.60 -3.07
N ASP A 183 -15.00 -3.46 -3.58
CA ASP A 183 -14.71 -2.53 -4.67
C ASP A 183 -14.68 -3.26 -6.02
N LEU A 184 -15.53 -2.80 -6.92
CA LEU A 184 -15.61 -3.29 -8.31
C LEU A 184 -15.07 -2.27 -9.32
N SER A 185 -14.63 -1.09 -8.86
CA SER A 185 -14.13 0.00 -9.74
C SER A 185 -12.99 -0.45 -10.66
N SER A 186 -12.25 -1.49 -10.24
CA SER A 186 -11.10 -1.99 -10.96
C SER A 186 -11.42 -2.95 -12.11
N GLY A 187 -12.68 -3.37 -12.26
CA GLY A 187 -13.08 -4.49 -13.12
C GLY A 187 -12.72 -5.86 -12.54
N ARG A 188 -12.00 -5.91 -11.41
CA ARG A 188 -11.81 -7.11 -10.58
C ARG A 188 -12.47 -6.89 -9.22
N PRO A 189 -13.18 -7.90 -8.69
CA PRO A 189 -13.80 -7.83 -7.37
C PRO A 189 -12.73 -7.88 -6.27
N LYS A 190 -12.59 -6.77 -5.54
CA LYS A 190 -11.65 -6.63 -4.44
C LYS A 190 -12.37 -6.47 -3.12
N LEU A 191 -12.08 -7.34 -2.17
CA LEU A 191 -12.68 -7.31 -0.84
C LEU A 191 -11.70 -6.67 0.15
N TYR A 192 -12.18 -5.69 0.90
CA TYR A 192 -11.41 -4.94 1.88
C TYR A 192 -12.03 -5.09 3.26
N LEU A 193 -11.18 -5.05 4.28
CA LEU A 193 -11.59 -4.53 5.58
C LEU A 193 -11.82 -3.01 5.43
N ASP A 194 -12.97 -2.52 5.85
CA ASP A 194 -13.42 -1.13 5.65
C ASP A 194 -12.38 -0.08 6.04
N ARG A 195 -11.69 -0.29 7.17
CA ARG A 195 -10.63 0.59 7.64
C ARG A 195 -9.52 0.79 6.61
N TYR A 196 -9.11 -0.26 5.92
CA TYR A 196 -8.03 -0.23 4.93
C TYR A 196 -8.50 0.32 3.59
N TRP A 197 -9.76 0.06 3.21
CA TRP A 197 -10.38 0.75 2.08
C TRP A 197 -10.38 2.26 2.28
N ARG A 198 -10.77 2.74 3.46
CA ARG A 198 -10.72 4.18 3.80
C ARG A 198 -9.30 4.75 3.71
N TYR A 199 -8.28 4.03 4.19
CA TYR A 199 -6.89 4.46 4.02
C TYR A 199 -6.47 4.55 2.55
N GLU A 200 -6.84 3.57 1.71
CA GLU A 200 -6.56 3.63 0.27
C GLU A 200 -7.26 4.83 -0.38
N CYS A 201 -8.52 5.10 -0.05
CA CYS A 201 -9.24 6.28 -0.52
C CYS A 201 -8.57 7.59 -0.07
N THR A 202 -8.17 7.70 1.19
CA THR A 202 -7.45 8.88 1.69
C THR A 202 -6.17 9.11 0.91
N VAL A 203 -5.32 8.08 0.75
CA VAL A 203 -4.07 8.20 0.00
C VAL A 203 -4.34 8.66 -1.44
N PHE A 204 -5.34 8.06 -2.08
CA PHE A 204 -5.71 8.41 -3.43
C PHE A 204 -6.16 9.86 -3.57
N GLU A 205 -7.13 10.29 -2.77
CA GLU A 205 -7.71 11.63 -2.88
C GLU A 205 -6.69 12.72 -2.50
N GLU A 206 -5.86 12.47 -1.49
CA GLU A 206 -4.81 13.40 -1.09
C GLU A 206 -3.70 13.53 -2.14
N ALA A 207 -3.27 12.43 -2.76
CA ALA A 207 -2.29 12.46 -3.85
C ALA A 207 -2.88 13.16 -5.08
N LYS A 208 -4.10 12.78 -5.48
CA LYS A 208 -4.83 13.37 -6.62
C LYS A 208 -5.00 14.88 -6.45
N ALA A 209 -5.41 15.33 -5.28
CA ALA A 209 -5.61 16.76 -5.00
C ALA A 209 -4.30 17.56 -5.15
N ARG A 210 -3.17 17.03 -4.69
CA ARG A 210 -1.85 17.69 -4.84
C ARG A 210 -1.38 17.69 -6.30
N ILE A 211 -1.58 16.59 -7.02
CA ILE A 211 -1.22 16.48 -8.44
C ILE A 211 -2.05 17.46 -9.28
N ALA A 212 -3.35 17.57 -9.01
CA ALA A 212 -4.25 18.46 -9.74
C ALA A 212 -3.99 19.95 -9.47
N SER A 213 -3.23 20.28 -8.42
CA SER A 213 -3.06 21.65 -7.95
C SER A 213 -2.16 22.54 -8.84
N GLY A 214 -1.71 22.06 -10.00
CA GLY A 214 -0.96 22.83 -10.98
C GLY A 214 0.50 23.09 -10.61
N ALA A 215 1.20 23.82 -11.49
CA ALA A 215 2.59 24.16 -11.31
C ALA A 215 2.76 25.19 -10.19
N ALA A 216 3.79 24.98 -9.37
CA ALA A 216 4.28 25.93 -8.38
C ALA A 216 4.92 27.15 -9.02
N ASP A 217 4.94 28.27 -8.30
CA ASP A 217 5.86 29.36 -8.63
C ASP A 217 7.28 29.02 -8.12
N PHE A 218 8.28 29.11 -8.99
CA PHE A 218 9.69 28.83 -8.70
C PHE A 218 10.59 29.57 -9.70
N ALA A 219 11.89 29.69 -9.39
CA ALA A 219 12.90 30.33 -10.22
C ALA A 219 13.99 29.32 -10.61
N ALA A 220 14.05 28.97 -11.90
CA ALA A 220 14.95 27.92 -12.40
C ALA A 220 16.44 28.35 -12.40
N GLU A 221 16.70 29.65 -12.45
CA GLU A 221 18.04 30.23 -12.62
C GLU A 221 18.99 29.86 -11.46
N ALA A 222 18.43 29.60 -10.27
CA ALA A 222 19.20 29.21 -9.08
C ALA A 222 19.81 27.80 -9.20
N LEU A 223 19.21 26.90 -9.99
CA LEU A 223 19.65 25.51 -10.14
C LEU A 223 20.96 25.36 -10.90
N ALA A 224 21.21 26.25 -11.88
CA ALA A 224 22.40 26.20 -12.72
C ALA A 224 23.70 26.30 -11.91
N ARG A 225 23.67 26.92 -10.72
CA ARG A 225 24.82 27.09 -9.83
C ARG A 225 25.18 25.81 -9.07
N LEU A 226 24.18 25.02 -8.67
CA LEU A 226 24.39 23.82 -7.84
C LEU A 226 24.58 22.53 -8.68
N LEU A 227 23.95 22.48 -9.85
CA LEU A 227 23.93 21.28 -10.70
C LEU A 227 24.48 21.60 -12.12
N PRO A 228 25.72 22.14 -12.24
CA PRO A 228 26.28 22.49 -13.54
C PRO A 228 26.51 21.23 -14.37
N GLY A 229 26.02 21.23 -15.63
CA GLY A 229 26.25 20.13 -16.58
C GLY A 229 25.61 18.79 -16.21
N ASN A 230 24.77 18.72 -15.17
CA ASN A 230 24.04 17.51 -14.78
C ASN A 230 22.54 17.68 -15.01
N GLU A 231 22.17 17.67 -16.30
CA GLU A 231 20.80 17.79 -16.78
C GLU A 231 19.82 16.81 -16.09
N PRO A 232 20.19 15.54 -15.82
CA PRO A 232 19.36 14.63 -15.03
C PRO A 232 18.94 15.20 -13.66
N LEU A 233 19.92 15.56 -12.82
CA LEU A 233 19.61 16.06 -11.47
C LEU A 233 18.90 17.42 -11.53
N HIS A 234 19.25 18.25 -12.51
CA HIS A 234 18.58 19.52 -12.76
C HIS A 234 17.09 19.31 -13.03
N ASN A 235 16.74 18.39 -13.94
CA ASN A 235 15.35 18.08 -14.29
C ASN A 235 14.58 17.48 -13.11
N ALA A 236 15.23 16.64 -12.29
CA ALA A 236 14.63 16.10 -11.08
C ALA A 236 14.29 17.21 -10.06
N ALA A 237 15.21 18.15 -9.85
CA ALA A 237 15.00 19.28 -8.95
C ALA A 237 13.93 20.25 -9.47
N MET A 238 13.91 20.52 -10.78
CA MET A 238 12.84 21.27 -11.46
C MET A 238 11.47 20.61 -11.27
N THR A 239 11.40 19.29 -11.42
CA THR A 239 10.16 18.54 -11.22
C THR A 239 9.67 18.65 -9.79
N CYS A 240 10.56 18.47 -8.80
CA CYS A 240 10.22 18.60 -7.39
C CYS A 240 9.84 20.05 -7.01
N ALA A 241 10.45 21.05 -7.63
CA ALA A 241 10.13 22.46 -7.39
C ALA A 241 8.78 22.86 -8.01
N SER A 242 8.53 22.39 -9.23
CA SER A 242 7.33 22.73 -10.02
C SER A 242 6.07 21.99 -9.58
N ARG A 243 6.17 20.84 -8.90
CA ARG A 243 5.02 20.02 -8.49
C ARG A 243 4.80 20.06 -6.98
N ARG A 244 3.55 19.88 -6.54
CA ARG A 244 3.20 19.75 -5.10
C ARG A 244 3.33 18.32 -4.58
N PHE A 245 3.45 17.35 -5.48
CA PHE A 245 3.63 15.96 -5.13
C PHE A 245 4.68 15.37 -6.07
N SER A 246 5.76 14.85 -5.51
CA SER A 246 6.84 14.23 -6.27
C SER A 246 7.34 12.99 -5.56
N LEU A 247 7.69 11.98 -6.34
CA LEU A 247 8.37 10.79 -5.87
C LEU A 247 9.83 10.86 -6.33
N LEU A 248 10.74 10.52 -5.43
CA LEU A 248 12.16 10.50 -5.68
C LEU A 248 12.72 9.16 -5.23
N SER A 249 13.47 8.49 -6.11
CA SER A 249 14.24 7.32 -5.67
C SER A 249 15.33 7.75 -4.68
N THR A 250 15.75 6.90 -3.75
CA THR A 250 16.96 7.17 -2.97
C THR A 250 18.21 6.94 -3.80
N GLY A 251 19.30 7.61 -3.41
CA GLY A 251 20.64 7.51 -3.99
C GLY A 251 21.55 8.63 -3.51
N ASP A 252 22.85 8.56 -3.76
CA ASP A 252 23.84 9.56 -3.29
C ASP A 252 23.58 10.98 -3.83
N TRP A 253 22.80 11.09 -4.90
CA TRP A 253 22.39 12.36 -5.49
C TRP A 253 21.15 13.00 -4.82
N THR A 254 20.48 12.29 -3.90
CA THR A 254 19.19 12.72 -3.30
C THR A 254 19.30 14.10 -2.68
N ALA A 255 20.32 14.30 -1.83
CA ALA A 255 20.54 15.57 -1.15
C ALA A 255 20.76 16.73 -2.14
N ARG A 256 21.43 16.47 -3.28
CA ARG A 256 21.67 17.49 -4.32
C ARG A 256 20.40 17.89 -5.06
N VAL A 257 19.51 16.93 -5.34
CA VAL A 257 18.19 17.20 -5.94
C VAL A 257 17.32 18.01 -4.99
N LEU A 258 17.30 17.63 -3.70
CA LEU A 258 16.54 18.37 -2.67
C LEU A 258 17.10 19.78 -2.47
N ALA A 259 18.42 19.93 -2.40
CA ALA A 259 19.08 21.22 -2.33
C ALA A 259 18.73 22.11 -3.54
N GLY A 260 18.77 21.55 -4.75
CA GLY A 260 18.36 22.26 -5.96
C GLY A 260 16.89 22.68 -5.92
N THR A 261 16.01 21.81 -5.44
CA THR A 261 14.58 22.09 -5.26
C THR A 261 14.37 23.28 -4.33
N ILE A 262 15.07 23.31 -3.19
CA ILE A 262 14.99 24.40 -2.22
C ILE A 262 15.52 25.71 -2.82
N LEU A 263 16.67 25.68 -3.49
CA LEU A 263 17.23 26.87 -4.15
C LEU A 263 16.33 27.43 -5.24
N ALA A 264 15.59 26.58 -5.96
CA ALA A 264 14.63 27.05 -6.97
C ALA A 264 13.42 27.76 -6.33
N LEU A 265 13.09 27.46 -5.08
CA LEU A 265 11.92 28.03 -4.39
C LEU A 265 12.24 29.31 -3.62
N LEU A 266 13.43 29.41 -3.03
CA LEU A 266 13.84 30.51 -2.16
C LEU A 266 13.68 31.91 -2.77
N PRO A 267 14.00 32.17 -4.06
CA PRO A 267 13.83 33.51 -4.65
C PRO A 267 12.38 34.01 -4.67
N ARG A 268 11.41 33.11 -4.68
CA ARG A 268 9.97 33.44 -4.65
C ARG A 268 9.35 33.29 -3.27
N HIS A 269 10.02 32.55 -2.39
CA HIS A 269 9.57 32.22 -1.05
C HIS A 269 10.74 32.36 -0.06
N PRO A 270 11.12 33.58 0.34
CA PRO A 270 12.30 33.80 1.19
C PRO A 270 12.12 33.19 2.59
N ASP A 271 10.88 33.11 3.09
CA ASP A 271 10.54 32.55 4.41
C ASP A 271 10.17 31.06 4.35
N LEU A 272 10.79 30.31 3.43
CA LEU A 272 10.45 28.91 3.16
C LEU A 272 10.60 28.03 4.41
N ARG A 273 9.50 27.44 4.88
CA ARG A 273 9.54 26.48 5.99
C ARG A 273 9.71 25.07 5.45
N ILE A 274 10.76 24.40 5.90
CA ILE A 274 11.15 23.08 5.40
C ILE A 274 11.08 22.07 6.55
N ARG A 275 10.43 20.94 6.29
CA ARG A 275 10.41 19.80 7.20
C ARG A 275 10.94 18.54 6.53
N ILE A 276 11.79 17.83 7.26
CA ILE A 276 12.24 16.49 6.89
C ILE A 276 11.67 15.49 7.88
N LEU A 277 10.91 14.53 7.36
CA LEU A 277 10.37 13.41 8.09
C LEU A 277 11.09 12.13 7.65
N ALA A 278 11.28 11.18 8.56
CA ALA A 278 11.77 9.85 8.22
C ALA A 278 11.17 8.78 9.14
N SER A 279 11.57 7.52 8.95
CA SER A 279 11.21 6.40 9.82
C SER A 279 11.71 6.56 11.25
N THR A 280 12.87 7.20 11.41
CA THR A 280 13.50 7.45 12.69
C THR A 280 14.00 8.88 12.78
N GLY A 281 14.07 9.42 14.00
CA GLY A 281 14.62 10.77 14.21
C GLY A 281 16.08 10.89 13.77
N ARG A 282 16.87 9.81 13.90
CA ARG A 282 18.25 9.76 13.38
C ARG A 282 18.29 9.84 11.86
N GLY A 283 17.41 9.12 11.16
CA GLY A 283 17.31 9.19 9.70
C GLY A 283 16.96 10.60 9.22
N ALA A 284 15.98 11.25 9.87
CA ALA A 284 15.61 12.63 9.54
C ALA A 284 16.75 13.62 9.81
N ALA A 285 17.46 13.46 10.94
CA ALA A 285 18.62 14.30 11.27
C ALA A 285 19.79 14.12 10.29
N GLN A 286 20.06 12.88 9.87
CA GLN A 286 21.09 12.60 8.87
C GLN A 286 20.74 13.22 7.52
N MET A 287 19.51 13.04 7.04
CA MET A 287 19.07 13.64 5.78
C MET A 287 19.10 15.17 5.81
N ARG A 288 18.78 15.79 6.96
CA ARG A 288 18.98 17.23 7.17
C ARG A 288 20.44 17.63 7.04
N LYS A 289 21.36 16.87 7.65
CA LYS A 289 22.80 17.13 7.56
C LYS A 289 23.26 17.06 6.09
N ASP A 290 22.89 16.01 5.38
CA ASP A 290 23.27 15.81 3.97
C ASP A 290 22.73 16.93 3.07
N LEU A 291 21.50 17.40 3.33
CA LEU A 291 20.91 18.55 2.65
C LEU A 291 21.71 19.84 2.89
N ILE A 292 22.06 20.13 4.15
CA ILE A 292 22.83 21.33 4.52
C ILE A 292 24.21 21.29 3.87
N GLU A 293 24.86 20.11 3.84
CA GLU A 293 26.13 19.91 3.17
C GLU A 293 26.03 20.12 1.66
N ALA A 294 24.97 19.62 1.02
CA ALA A 294 24.72 19.84 -0.40
C ALA A 294 24.48 21.33 -0.75
N LEU A 295 23.93 22.13 0.17
CA LEU A 295 23.72 23.57 -0.03
C LEU A 295 24.97 24.42 0.21
N ALA A 296 25.98 23.87 0.88
CA ALA A 296 27.21 24.56 1.25
C ALA A 296 27.91 25.36 0.14
N PRO A 297 27.96 24.89 -1.13
CA PRO A 297 28.68 25.60 -2.20
C PRO A 297 28.00 26.90 -2.67
N VAL A 298 26.72 27.09 -2.37
CA VAL A 298 25.87 28.12 -2.99
C VAL A 298 25.07 28.95 -1.99
N TRP A 299 24.99 28.51 -0.74
CA TRP A 299 24.27 29.21 0.33
C TRP A 299 25.16 29.37 1.55
N SER A 300 25.55 30.62 1.84
CA SER A 300 26.46 30.98 2.94
C SER A 300 25.79 30.91 4.31
N ASP A 301 24.53 31.34 4.45
CA ASP A 301 23.78 31.36 5.72
C ASP A 301 22.99 30.06 5.96
N ARG A 302 23.62 28.91 5.73
CA ARG A 302 22.92 27.61 5.67
C ARG A 302 22.46 27.10 7.04
N GLU A 303 23.19 27.48 8.10
CA GLU A 303 22.85 27.12 9.48
C GLU A 303 21.64 27.87 10.01
N ALA A 304 21.34 29.04 9.43
CA ALA A 304 20.15 29.82 9.76
C ALA A 304 18.88 29.29 9.07
N MET A 305 18.99 28.36 8.11
CA MET A 305 17.83 27.85 7.40
C MET A 305 16.95 26.98 8.32
N PRO A 306 15.66 27.33 8.52
CA PRO A 306 14.79 26.66 9.48
C PRO A 306 14.30 25.31 8.93
N VAL A 307 15.19 24.32 8.91
CA VAL A 307 14.85 22.93 8.55
C VAL A 307 14.47 22.16 9.80
N ALA A 308 13.18 21.95 10.01
CA ALA A 308 12.67 21.11 11.08
C ALA A 308 12.83 19.63 10.73
N THR A 309 13.05 18.78 11.74
CA THR A 309 13.09 17.32 11.58
C THR A 309 12.04 16.65 12.44
N GLY A 310 11.59 15.47 12.03
CA GLY A 310 10.69 14.63 12.82
C GLY A 310 10.60 13.22 12.26
N THR A 311 9.80 12.38 12.91
CA THR A 311 9.38 11.11 12.36
C THR A 311 8.02 11.25 11.66
N PHE A 312 7.73 10.39 10.69
CA PHE A 312 6.39 10.39 10.07
C PHE A 312 5.26 10.00 11.05
N HIS A 313 5.60 9.51 12.25
CA HIS A 313 4.65 9.25 13.33
C HIS A 313 4.39 10.47 14.21
N ASP A 314 5.26 11.49 14.20
CA ASP A 314 5.16 12.67 15.05
C ASP A 314 3.86 13.46 14.82
N GLY A 315 3.40 14.13 15.88
CA GLY A 315 2.19 14.95 15.88
C GLY A 315 0.92 14.18 16.31
N PRO A 316 -0.15 14.89 16.71
CA PRO A 316 -1.41 14.30 17.14
C PRO A 316 -2.08 13.49 16.01
N SER A 317 -3.02 12.61 16.39
CA SER A 317 -3.82 11.86 15.42
C SER A 317 -4.94 12.73 14.89
N GLY A 318 -4.91 13.06 13.59
CA GLY A 318 -5.96 13.79 12.88
C GLY A 318 -5.65 15.28 12.63
N GLY A 319 -6.15 15.80 11.50
CA GLY A 319 -6.00 17.20 11.08
C GLY A 319 -4.68 17.53 10.39
N GLN A 320 -4.64 18.65 9.68
CA GLN A 320 -3.39 19.24 9.18
C GLN A 320 -2.61 19.79 10.37
N PHE A 321 -1.36 19.36 10.50
CA PHE A 321 -0.53 19.67 11.67
C PHE A 321 0.76 20.38 11.30
N PHE A 322 1.24 20.15 10.08
CA PHE A 322 2.40 20.86 9.57
C PHE A 322 1.96 22.16 8.93
N GLU A 323 2.71 23.22 9.17
CA GLU A 323 2.51 24.48 8.46
C GLU A 323 3.53 24.68 7.34
N ASP A 324 4.51 23.77 7.26
CA ASP A 324 5.67 23.81 6.38
C ASP A 324 5.28 23.86 4.90
N ASP A 325 6.08 24.58 4.11
CA ASP A 325 5.83 24.81 2.69
C ASP A 325 6.46 23.71 1.83
N VAL A 326 7.54 23.09 2.34
CA VAL A 326 8.17 21.90 1.77
C VAL A 326 8.29 20.82 2.83
N VAL A 327 7.74 19.64 2.55
CA VAL A 327 7.85 18.45 3.37
C VAL A 327 8.56 17.37 2.56
N VAL A 328 9.72 16.93 3.05
CA VAL A 328 10.46 15.80 2.51
C VAL A 328 10.26 14.61 3.42
N VAL A 329 9.95 13.44 2.86
CA VAL A 329 9.74 12.21 3.61
C VAL A 329 10.75 11.17 3.15
N GLY A 330 11.79 10.96 3.94
CA GLY A 330 12.76 9.89 3.78
C GLY A 330 12.17 8.53 4.14
N ASP A 331 12.77 7.48 3.59
CA ASP A 331 12.34 6.08 3.76
C ASP A 331 10.86 5.85 3.43
N ALA A 332 10.31 6.58 2.44
CA ALA A 332 8.90 6.48 2.10
C ALA A 332 8.48 5.08 1.62
N SER A 333 9.43 4.27 1.15
CA SER A 333 9.20 2.86 0.81
C SER A 333 8.88 1.97 2.02
N ALA A 334 9.20 2.42 3.24
CA ALA A 334 8.88 1.70 4.48
C ALA A 334 7.45 1.99 4.99
N LEU A 335 6.74 2.96 4.41
CA LEU A 335 5.41 3.36 4.86
C LEU A 335 4.35 2.32 4.44
N ASP A 336 3.62 1.80 5.42
CA ASP A 336 2.37 1.08 5.15
C ASP A 336 1.23 2.03 4.74
N ILE A 337 0.10 1.47 4.30
CA ILE A 337 -1.05 2.26 3.84
C ILE A 337 -1.65 3.15 4.93
N ARG A 338 -1.59 2.71 6.20
CA ARG A 338 -2.11 3.49 7.33
C ARG A 338 -1.20 4.70 7.57
N ALA A 339 0.11 4.49 7.65
CA ALA A 339 1.10 5.52 7.89
C ALA A 339 1.10 6.54 6.75
N MET A 340 1.01 6.10 5.49
CA MET A 340 0.87 6.99 4.34
C MET A 340 -0.43 7.82 4.41
N ALA A 341 -1.57 7.20 4.71
CA ALA A 341 -2.84 7.92 4.84
C ALA A 341 -2.75 9.02 5.92
N ARG A 342 -2.22 8.68 7.11
CA ARG A 342 -2.05 9.63 8.21
C ARG A 342 -1.06 10.75 7.89
N LEU A 343 0.05 10.42 7.24
CA LEU A 343 1.03 11.40 6.78
C LEU A 343 0.37 12.42 5.82
N LEU A 344 -0.38 11.93 4.83
CA LEU A 344 -1.03 12.79 3.84
C LEU A 344 -2.15 13.66 4.42
N GLU A 345 -2.87 13.18 5.43
CA GLU A 345 -3.84 13.98 6.20
C GLU A 345 -3.17 15.12 6.97
N ARG A 346 -1.95 14.91 7.47
CA ARG A 346 -1.19 15.86 8.30
C ARG A 346 -0.46 16.93 7.52
N VAL A 347 -0.04 16.62 6.29
CA VAL A 347 0.66 17.56 5.39
C VAL A 347 -0.37 18.43 4.69
N PRO A 348 -0.26 19.77 4.69
CA PRO A 348 -1.17 20.62 3.93
C PRO A 348 -1.14 20.31 2.43
N ARG A 349 -2.29 20.34 1.75
CA ARG A 349 -2.36 20.18 0.27
C ARG A 349 -1.63 21.27 -0.50
N ARG A 350 -1.39 22.43 0.13
CA ARG A 350 -0.60 23.54 -0.42
C ARG A 350 0.90 23.28 -0.35
N ALA A 351 1.35 22.45 0.58
CA ALA A 351 2.77 22.14 0.76
C ALA A 351 3.28 21.27 -0.39
N ARG A 352 4.58 21.41 -0.71
CA ARG A 352 5.27 20.50 -1.61
C ARG A 352 5.69 19.27 -0.84
N LEU A 353 5.18 18.12 -1.25
CA LEU A 353 5.52 16.85 -0.66
C LEU A 353 6.45 16.08 -1.60
N VAL A 354 7.68 15.83 -1.14
CA VAL A 354 8.66 14.99 -1.83
C VAL A 354 8.82 13.69 -1.04
N LEU A 355 8.29 12.59 -1.58
CA LEU A 355 8.47 11.26 -1.00
C LEU A 355 9.74 10.63 -1.56
N VAL A 356 10.70 10.35 -0.69
CA VAL A 356 12.00 9.80 -1.02
C VAL A 356 12.03 8.34 -0.56
N GLY A 357 12.14 7.39 -1.50
CA GLY A 357 12.09 5.96 -1.20
C GLY A 357 13.00 5.12 -2.07
N ASP A 358 13.50 4.01 -1.54
CA ASP A 358 14.36 3.10 -2.30
C ASP A 358 13.54 2.20 -3.23
N ARG A 359 13.83 2.28 -4.53
CA ARG A 359 13.25 1.41 -5.57
C ARG A 359 13.66 -0.06 -5.40
N ASN A 360 14.79 -0.36 -4.78
CA ASN A 360 15.30 -1.72 -4.58
C ASN A 360 14.74 -2.38 -3.31
N HIS A 361 14.31 -1.59 -2.32
CA HIS A 361 13.58 -2.09 -1.14
C HIS A 361 12.14 -2.54 -1.47
N LEU A 362 11.70 -2.37 -2.72
CA LEU A 362 10.39 -2.78 -3.23
C LEU A 362 10.21 -4.32 -3.34
N ALA A 363 11.20 -5.11 -2.92
CA ALA A 363 11.16 -6.58 -2.93
C ALA A 363 10.59 -7.22 -1.65
N SER A 364 10.28 -6.44 -0.59
CA SER A 364 9.74 -7.00 0.66
C SER A 364 8.22 -7.24 0.57
N PRO A 365 7.74 -8.49 0.74
CA PRO A 365 6.31 -8.82 0.63
C PRO A 365 5.44 -8.25 1.75
N VAL A 366 6.03 -7.79 2.86
CA VAL A 366 5.30 -7.30 4.06
C VAL A 366 5.39 -5.78 4.24
N CYS A 367 6.26 -5.09 3.50
CA CYS A 367 6.46 -3.64 3.63
C CYS A 367 5.94 -2.87 2.41
N GLY A 368 4.90 -2.05 2.64
CA GLY A 368 4.67 -0.79 1.89
C GLY A 368 4.58 -0.87 0.37
N THR A 369 3.63 -1.62 -0.19
CA THR A 369 3.33 -1.60 -1.64
C THR A 369 2.89 -0.21 -2.15
N VAL A 370 2.60 0.72 -1.25
CA VAL A 370 2.03 2.03 -1.57
C VAL A 370 2.99 2.91 -2.35
N PHE A 371 4.26 3.02 -1.92
CA PHE A 371 5.24 3.82 -2.65
C PHE A 371 5.48 3.27 -4.06
N ARG A 372 5.57 1.93 -4.19
CA ARG A 372 5.67 1.25 -5.49
C ARG A 372 4.45 1.50 -6.35
N ASP A 373 3.25 1.29 -5.83
CA ASP A 373 2.02 1.43 -6.60
C ASP A 373 1.82 2.89 -7.04
N LEU A 374 2.19 3.87 -6.21
CA LEU A 374 2.26 5.29 -6.57
C LEU A 374 3.29 5.52 -7.68
N PHE A 375 4.48 4.94 -7.56
CA PHE A 375 5.54 5.03 -8.56
C PHE A 375 5.12 4.44 -9.91
N ASP A 376 4.53 3.24 -9.92
CA ASP A 376 4.03 2.56 -11.11
C ASP A 376 2.89 3.32 -11.76
N ALA A 377 1.98 3.88 -10.96
CA ALA A 377 0.83 4.60 -11.51
C ALA A 377 1.23 5.96 -12.12
N LEU A 378 2.22 6.63 -11.53
CA LEU A 378 2.83 7.82 -12.12
C LEU A 378 3.63 7.43 -13.39
N SER A 379 4.48 6.40 -13.32
CA SER A 379 5.33 5.95 -14.44
C SER A 379 4.52 5.40 -15.63
N GLY A 380 3.46 4.65 -15.37
CA GLY A 380 2.60 4.02 -16.39
C GLY A 380 1.66 4.98 -17.10
N SER A 381 1.57 6.25 -16.68
CA SER A 381 0.81 7.29 -17.38
C SER A 381 1.56 7.85 -18.60
N GLY A 382 2.69 7.26 -19.00
CA GLY A 382 3.55 7.69 -20.10
C GLY A 382 3.70 6.75 -21.29
N ALA A 383 2.96 5.66 -21.33
CA ALA A 383 3.01 4.68 -22.43
C ALA A 383 1.71 4.67 -23.24
N ALA A 384 1.03 5.81 -23.38
CA ALA A 384 -0.18 5.94 -24.18
C ALA A 384 -0.08 7.10 -25.18
#